data_AF-A0A2S6GRX5-F1
#
_entry.id   AF-A0A2S6GRX5-F1
#
_cell.length_a   1.000
_cell.length_b   1.000
_cell.length_c   1.000
_cell.angle_alpha   90.00
_cell.angle_beta   90.00
_cell.angle_gamma   90.00
#
_symmetry.space_group_name_H-M   'P 1'
#
loop_
_entity.id
_entity.type
_entity.pdbx_description
1 polymer ?
#
loop_
_entity_poly.entity_id
_entity_poly.type
_entity_poly.pdbx_seq_one_letter_code
_entity_poly.pdbx_strand_id
1 'polypeptide(L)' 'MRQWRWQRSGYDERVHAFAADERPASFVEAVCSHTVPFARLARTHAGTRCLKCLLIVGDDLVARVAPPTPS' A
#
# COMPACT_ATOMS: atom_id res chain seq x y z
N MET A 1 3.45 14.43 3.33
CA MET A 1 3.50 13.10 3.98
C MET A 1 2.77 12.11 3.10
N ARG A 2 3.42 11.03 2.64
CA ARG A 2 2.73 10.01 1.85
C ARG A 2 1.94 9.11 2.81
N GLN A 3 0.62 9.20 2.75
CA GLN A 3 -0.30 8.33 3.48
C GLN A 3 -0.63 7.11 2.64
N TRP A 4 -0.82 5.97 3.29
CA TRP A 4 -1.12 4.69 2.66
C TRP A 4 -2.55 4.26 2.96
N ARG A 5 -3.29 3.85 1.93
CA ARG A 5 -4.60 3.21 2.03
C ARG A 5 -4.42 1.70 1.91
N TRP A 6 -4.90 0.96 2.91
CA TRP A 6 -4.88 -0.50 2.88
C TRP A 6 -6.22 -1.01 2.38
N GLN A 7 -6.21 -1.73 1.25
CA GLN A 7 -7.42 -2.23 0.61
C GLN A 7 -7.20 -3.64 0.07
N ARG A 8 -8.27 -4.45 0.05
CA ARG A 8 -8.20 -5.84 -0.41
C ARG A 8 -8.44 -5.92 -1.91
N SER A 9 -7.53 -6.59 -2.61
CA SER A 9 -7.61 -6.84 -4.06
C SER A 9 -8.46 -8.08 -4.34
N GLY A 10 -9.42 -7.96 -5.26
CA GLY A 10 -10.20 -9.10 -5.76
C GLY A 10 -9.46 -9.99 -6.77
N TYR A 11 -8.15 -9.81 -6.99
CA TYR A 11 -7.33 -10.71 -7.83
C TYR A 11 -6.62 -11.79 -7.02
N ASP A 12 -6.08 -11.42 -5.86
CA ASP A 12 -5.31 -12.34 -5.00
C ASP A 12 -5.86 -12.43 -3.57
N GLU A 13 -6.98 -11.75 -3.29
CA GLU A 13 -7.63 -11.64 -1.98
C GLU A 13 -6.73 -11.10 -0.86
N ARG A 14 -5.58 -10.51 -1.20
CA ARG A 14 -4.65 -9.91 -0.24
C ARG A 14 -4.94 -8.43 -0.05
N VAL A 15 -4.56 -7.92 1.13
CA VAL A 15 -4.60 -6.50 1.46
C VAL A 15 -3.30 -5.84 1.03
N HIS A 16 -3.39 -4.87 0.11
CA HIS A 16 -2.26 -4.13 -0.45
C HIS A 16 -2.28 -2.68 0.01
N ALA A 17 -1.13 -2.01 -0.07
CA ALA A 17 -0.98 -0.59 0.25
C ALA A 17 -0.98 0.24 -1.04
N PHE A 18 -1.93 1.16 -1.14
CA PHE A 18 -2.09 2.11 -2.23
C PHE A 18 -1.80 3.53 -1.75
N ALA A 19 -1.37 4.42 -2.63
CA ALA A 19 -1.13 5.80 -2.26
C ALA A 19 -2.46 6.53 -1.96
N ALA A 20 -2.51 7.34 -0.90
CA ALA A 20 -3.73 8.03 -0.51
C ALA A 20 -4.18 9.10 -1.52
N ASP A 21 -3.24 9.67 -2.25
CA ASP A 21 -3.40 10.75 -3.23
C ASP A 21 -3.67 10.26 -4.66
N GLU A 22 -3.73 8.95 -4.88
CA GLU A 22 -4.02 8.38 -6.20
C GLU A 22 -5.48 8.69 -6.60
N ARG A 23 -5.64 9.45 -7.69
CA ARG A 23 -6.95 9.79 -8.26
C ARG A 23 -7.58 8.54 -8.88
N PRO A 24 -8.92 8.44 -8.89
CA PRO A 24 -9.59 7.28 -9.47
C PRO A 24 -9.25 7.15 -10.96
N ALA A 25 -8.50 6.11 -11.30
CA ALA A 25 -8.31 5.60 -12.65
C ALA A 25 -8.99 4.23 -12.78
N SER A 26 -9.09 3.71 -14.00
CA SER A 26 -9.66 2.38 -14.26
C SER A 26 -8.93 1.27 -13.49
N PHE A 27 -7.65 1.49 -13.21
CA PHE A 27 -6.77 0.66 -12.42
C PHE A 27 -6.07 1.51 -11.37
N VAL A 28 -5.66 0.89 -10.28
CA VAL A 28 -4.75 1.49 -9.30
C VAL A 28 -3.59 0.56 -9.03
N GLU A 29 -2.43 1.13 -8.73
CA GLU A 29 -1.19 0.40 -8.51
C GLU A 29 -0.80 0.42 -7.02
N ALA A 30 -0.70 -0.76 -6.42
CA ALA A 30 -0.16 -0.90 -5.08
C ALA A 30 1.34 -0.61 -5.07
N VAL A 31 1.89 -0.26 -3.90
CA VAL A 31 3.34 0.00 -3.74
C VAL A 31 4.22 -1.20 -4.14
N CYS A 32 3.68 -2.41 -4.12
CA CYS A 32 4.36 -3.62 -4.57
C CYS A 32 4.36 -3.83 -6.10
N SER A 33 3.81 -2.87 -6.86
CA SER A 33 3.49 -2.92 -8.30
C SER A 33 2.38 -3.90 -8.69
N HIS A 34 1.52 -4.27 -7.72
CA HIS A 34 0.30 -5.03 -8.00
C HIS A 34 -0.80 -4.10 -8.49
N THR A 35 -1.28 -4.31 -9.71
CA THR A 35 -2.31 -3.48 -10.33
C THR A 35 -3.67 -4.15 -10.28
N VAL A 36 -4.69 -3.42 -9.86
CA VAL A 36 -6.06 -3.93 -9.70
C VAL A 36 -7.08 -2.96 -10.29
N PRO A 37 -8.11 -3.44 -11.02
CA PRO A 37 -9.22 -2.60 -11.44
C PRO A 37 -9.88 -1.96 -10.22
N PHE A 38 -10.21 -0.67 -10.29
CA PHE A 38 -10.83 0.02 -9.15
C PHE A 38 -12.15 -0.65 -8.71
N ALA A 39 -12.91 -1.20 -9.65
CA ALA A 39 -14.15 -1.95 -9.38
C ALA A 39 -13.95 -3.27 -8.61
N ARG A 40 -12.71 -3.79 -8.54
CA ARG A 40 -12.36 -5.02 -7.82
C ARG A 40 -11.62 -4.75 -6.50
N LEU A 41 -11.66 -3.51 -6.00
CA LEU A 41 -11.12 -3.16 -4.70
C LEU A 41 -12.21 -3.13 -3.63
N ALA A 42 -12.00 -3.90 -2.57
CA ALA A 42 -12.79 -3.77 -1.36
C ALA A 42 -12.15 -2.74 -0.41
N ARG A 43 -12.95 -1.77 0.05
CA ARG A 43 -12.55 -0.78 1.07
C ARG A 43 -12.51 -1.43 2.47
N THR A 44 -11.58 -2.35 2.66
CA THR A 44 -11.37 -3.06 3.92
C THR A 44 -9.89 -3.40 4.10
N HIS A 45 -9.46 -3.37 5.37
CA HIS A 45 -8.16 -3.82 5.83
C HIS A 45 -8.15 -5.26 6.38
N ALA A 46 -9.30 -5.96 6.34
CA ALA A 46 -9.41 -7.34 6.81
C ALA A 46 -8.80 -8.33 5.81
N GLY A 47 -8.15 -9.38 6.32
CA GLY A 47 -7.52 -10.45 5.54
C GLY A 47 -6.00 -10.45 5.58
N THR A 48 -5.39 -11.34 4.81
CA THR A 48 -3.93 -11.50 4.75
C THR A 48 -3.30 -10.31 4.04
N ARG A 49 -2.34 -9.65 4.69
CA ARG A 49 -1.59 -8.54 4.08
C ARG A 49 -0.57 -9.06 3.08
N CYS A 50 -0.35 -8.29 2.02
CA CYS A 50 0.76 -8.51 1.10
C CYS A 50 2.09 -8.21 1.81
N LEU A 51 2.97 -9.22 1.92
CA LEU A 51 4.25 -9.09 2.60
C LEU A 51 5.14 -8.01 1.96
N LYS A 52 5.19 -7.93 0.63
CA LYS A 52 5.97 -6.90 -0.07
C LYS A 52 5.47 -5.49 0.26
N CYS A 53 4.15 -5.28 0.35
CA CYS A 53 3.59 -4.00 0.79
C CYS A 53 3.97 -3.67 2.24
N LEU A 54 3.95 -4.66 3.15
CA LEU A 54 4.35 -4.47 4.54
C LEU A 54 5.81 -4.03 4.66
N LEU A 55 6.72 -4.71 3.94
CA LEU A 55 8.15 -4.41 3.99
C LEU A 55 8.45 -3.02 3.44
N ILE A 56 7.93 -2.67 2.27
CA ILE A 56 8.18 -1.36 1.65
C ILE A 56 7.64 -0.22 2.53
N VAL A 57 6.41 -0.35 3.04
CA VAL A 57 5.82 0.67 3.94
C VAL A 57 6.58 0.73 5.27
N GLY A 58 7.12 -0.40 5.74
CA GLY A 58 7.97 -0.47 6.93
C GLY A 58 9.28 0.29 6.77
N ASP A 59 10.00 0.08 5.66
CA ASP A 59 11.24 0.81 5.35
C ASP A 59 10.98 2.32 5.24
N ASP A 60 9.88 2.69 4.58
CA ASP A 60 9.39 4.06 4.49
C ASP A 60 9.14 4.67 5.88
N LEU A 61 8.64 3.88 6.83
CA LEU A 61 8.39 4.35 8.20
C LEU A 61 9.70 4.54 8.95
N VAL A 62 10.65 3.60 8.84
CA VAL A 62 11.97 3.68 9.46
C VAL A 62 12.71 4.95 9.03
N ALA A 63 12.73 5.23 7.72
CA ALA A 63 13.36 6.44 7.18
C ALA A 63 12.77 7.75 7.73
N ARG A 64 11.52 7.73 8.22
CA ARG A 64 10.83 8.90 8.78
C ARG A 64 11.04 9.07 10.29
N VAL A 65 11.29 7.98 11.01
CA VAL A 65 11.42 7.99 12.49
C VAL A 65 12.87 7.86 12.96
N ALA A 66 13.79 7.46 12.09
CA ALA A 66 15.20 7.40 12.44
C ALA A 66 15.72 8.80 12.80
N PRO A 67 16.37 8.99 13.96
CA PRO A 67 17.09 10.22 14.23
C PRO A 67 18.21 10.39 13.18
N PRO A 68 18.64 11.62 12.86
CA PRO A 68 19.77 11.83 11.95
C PRO A 68 20.97 11.06 12.49
N THR A 69 21.60 10.24 11.64
CA THR A 69 22.82 9.52 11.99
C THR A 69 23.89 10.56 12.38
N PRO A 70 24.48 10.49 13.59
CA PRO A 70 25.58 11.37 13.93
C PRO A 70 26.74 11.10 12.96
N SER A 71 27.28 12.17 12.40
CA SER A 71 28.42 12.16 11.46
C SER A 71 29.70 11.67 12.11
#